data_AF-A0A1M7V0Y2-F1
#
_entry.id   AF-A0A1M7V0Y2-F1
#
_cell.length_a   1.000
_cell.length_b   1.000
_cell.length_c   1.000
_cell.angle_alpha   90.00
_cell.angle_beta   90.00
_cell.angle_gamma   90.00
#
_symmetry.space_group_name_H-M   'P 1'
#
loop_
_entity.id
_entity.type
_entity.pdbx_description
1 polymer ?
#
loop_
_entity_poly.entity_id
_entity_poly.type
_entity_poly.pdbx_seq_one_letter_code
_entity_poly.pdbx_strand_id
1 'polypeptide(L)'
;MAYPPRRQLRPLPEFTGTARNGNPAGGDVQVRLEAFVVEQYRAGRSLREIAELADRSPTAVRRVLDKHSVPRRARGATRLADA
;
A
#
# COMPACT_ATOMS: atom_id res chain seq x y z
N MET A 1 20.35 1.03 -23.65
CA MET A 1 19.80 2.17 -22.90
C MET A 1 19.46 1.68 -21.50
N ALA A 2 20.22 2.06 -20.47
CA ALA A 2 19.89 1.69 -19.09
C ALA A 2 18.70 2.55 -18.65
N TYR A 3 17.58 1.91 -18.32
CA TYR A 3 16.42 2.62 -17.79
C TYR A 3 16.78 3.15 -16.39
N PRO A 4 16.44 4.41 -16.04
CA PRO A 4 16.83 4.95 -14.75
C PRO A 4 16.26 4.09 -13.62
N PRO A 5 17.05 3.84 -12.55
CA PRO A 5 16.57 3.12 -11.38
C PRO A 5 15.38 3.87 -10.79
N ARG A 6 14.30 3.15 -10.54
CA ARG A 6 13.07 3.74 -10.02
C ARG A 6 13.27 4.18 -8.56
N ARG A 7 12.68 5.32 -8.21
CA ARG A 7 12.62 5.82 -6.83
C ARG A 7 11.73 4.89 -6.01
N GLN A 8 12.33 4.04 -5.18
CA GLN A 8 11.61 3.22 -4.20
C GLN A 8 11.26 4.10 -3.00
N LEU A 9 10.01 4.04 -2.54
CA LEU A 9 9.60 4.70 -1.31
C LEU A 9 10.14 3.90 -0.11
N ARG A 10 10.59 4.61 0.94
CA ARG A 10 10.98 3.94 2.19
C ARG A 10 9.72 3.61 2.99
N PRO A 11 9.61 2.39 3.53
CA PRO A 11 8.50 2.03 4.39
C PRO A 11 8.48 2.92 5.63
N LEU A 12 7.27 3.20 6.11
CA LEU A 12 7.10 3.96 7.35
C LEU A 12 7.59 3.10 8.53
N PRO A 13 8.25 3.72 9.54
CA PRO A 13 8.80 2.99 10.68
C PRO A 13 7.72 2.24 11.47
N GLU A 14 6.47 2.72 11.44
CA GLU A 14 5.30 2.10 12.06
C GLU A 14 4.86 0.77 11.42
N PHE A 15 5.19 0.52 10.15
CA PHE A 15 4.82 -0.70 9.42
C PHE A 15 6.02 -1.59 9.07
N THR A 16 7.23 -1.07 9.24
CA THR A 16 8.49 -1.77 8.95
C THR A 16 8.60 -3.05 9.78
N GLY A 17 8.88 -4.18 9.13
CA GLY A 17 9.06 -5.48 9.79
C GLY A 17 7.76 -6.21 10.16
N THR A 18 6.59 -5.56 10.02
CA THR A 18 5.29 -6.21 10.27
C THR A 18 4.98 -7.32 9.27
N ALA A 19 5.63 -7.29 8.10
CA ALA A 19 5.49 -8.31 7.06
C ALA A 19 6.34 -9.57 7.31
N ARG A 20 7.48 -9.44 7.98
CA ARG A 20 8.47 -10.52 8.14
C ARG A 20 8.02 -11.59 9.14
N ASN A 21 7.17 -11.23 10.10
CA ASN A 21 6.80 -12.10 11.21
C ASN A 21 5.45 -12.82 11.02
N GLY A 22 4.82 -12.72 9.83
CA GLY A 22 3.53 -13.36 9.50
C GLY A 22 2.32 -12.82 10.26
N ASN A 23 2.53 -12.26 11.45
CA ASN A 23 1.55 -11.62 12.31
C ASN A 23 2.12 -10.24 12.70
N PRO A 24 1.47 -9.11 12.33
CA PRO A 24 1.84 -7.82 12.89
C PRO A 24 1.71 -7.93 14.42
N ALA A 25 2.68 -7.40 15.15
CA ALA A 25 2.69 -7.40 16.60
C ALA A 25 1.48 -6.59 17.13
N GLY A 26 0.35 -7.27 17.36
CA GLY A 26 -0.88 -6.70 17.89
C GLY A 26 -1.94 -6.37 16.83
N GLY A 27 -3.20 -6.72 17.14
CA GLY A 27 -4.37 -6.39 16.30
C GLY A 27 -4.51 -4.90 15.99
N ASP A 28 -4.03 -4.04 16.90
CA ASP A 28 -4.05 -2.58 16.73
C ASP A 28 -3.19 -2.11 15.56
N VAL A 29 -2.04 -2.76 15.32
CA VAL A 29 -1.14 -2.41 14.20
C VAL A 29 -1.76 -2.83 12.87
N GLN A 30 -2.43 -3.98 12.82
CA GLN A 30 -3.15 -4.43 11.63
C GLN A 30 -4.31 -3.48 11.28
N VAL A 31 -5.08 -3.02 12.26
CA VAL A 31 -6.17 -2.06 12.04
C VAL A 31 -5.65 -0.74 11.48
N ARG A 32 -4.55 -0.20 12.04
CA ARG A 32 -3.90 1.03 11.55
C ARG A 32 -3.36 0.86 10.13
N LEU A 33 -2.74 -0.28 9.83
CA LEU A 33 -2.26 -0.62 8.47
C LEU A 33 -3.43 -0.65 7.48
N GLU A 34 -4.55 -1.28 7.84
CA GLU A 34 -5.72 -1.36 6.99
C GLU A 34 -6.34 0.02 6.72
N ALA A 35 -6.48 0.85 7.77
CA ALA A 35 -6.95 2.23 7.63
C ALA A 35 -6.03 3.04 6.72
N PHE A 36 -4.70 2.96 6.93
CA PHE A 36 -3.71 3.63 6.10
C PHE A 36 -3.80 3.23 4.62
N VAL A 37 -3.94 1.92 4.34
CA VAL A 37 -4.08 1.43 2.95
C VAL A 37 -5.30 2.04 2.26
N VAL A 38 -6.45 2.07 2.95
CA VAL A 38 -7.70 2.62 2.40
C VAL A 38 -7.57 4.13 2.16
N GLU A 39 -7.03 4.86 3.13
CA GLU A 39 -6.82 6.30 3.04
C GLU A 39 -5.90 6.67 1.88
N GLN A 40 -4.74 6.03 1.77
CA GLN A 40 -3.77 6.33 0.72
C GLN A 40 -4.28 5.93 -0.68
N TYR A 41 -5.06 4.86 -0.78
CA TYR A 41 -5.68 4.48 -2.04
C TYR A 41 -6.72 5.51 -2.49
N ARG A 42 -7.55 5.99 -1.56
CA ARG A 42 -8.51 7.08 -1.80
C ARG A 42 -7.82 8.37 -2.18
N ALA A 43 -6.67 8.68 -1.57
CA ALA A 43 -5.84 9.84 -1.86
C ALA A 43 -5.15 9.83 -3.24
N GLY A 44 -5.35 8.77 -4.06
CA GLY A 44 -4.79 8.74 -5.42
C GLY A 44 -3.64 7.76 -5.61
N ARG A 45 -2.95 7.37 -4.53
CA ARG A 45 -1.72 6.56 -4.61
C ARG A 45 -1.95 5.20 -5.24
N SER A 46 -0.95 4.71 -5.96
CA SER A 46 -1.00 3.38 -6.56
C SER A 46 -0.82 2.28 -5.52
N LEU A 47 -1.33 1.08 -5.82
CA LEU A 47 -1.14 -0.11 -4.97
C LEU A 47 0.33 -0.40 -4.67
N ARG A 48 1.23 -0.04 -5.59
CA ARG A 48 2.67 -0.29 -5.46
C ARG A 48 3.33 0.72 -4.52
N GLU A 49 2.96 1.99 -4.59
CA GLU A 49 3.45 3.01 -3.65
C GLU A 49 2.96 2.72 -2.23
N ILE A 50 1.70 2.32 -2.08
CA ILE A 50 1.12 1.93 -0.79
C ILE A 50 1.86 0.70 -0.24
N ALA A 51 2.16 -0.28 -1.09
CA ALA A 51 2.92 -1.48 -0.72
C ALA A 51 4.33 -1.13 -0.22
N GLU A 52 5.05 -0.24 -0.91
CA GLU A 52 6.38 0.22 -0.50
C GLU A 52 6.34 0.98 0.82
N LEU A 53 5.32 1.81 1.07
CA LEU A 53 5.15 2.56 2.32
C LEU A 53 4.73 1.68 3.50
N ALA A 54 3.90 0.68 3.23
CA ALA A 54 3.37 -0.22 4.25
C ALA A 54 4.31 -1.41 4.54
N ASP A 55 5.46 -1.50 3.87
CA ASP A 55 6.36 -2.67 3.90
C ASP A 55 5.63 -3.98 3.53
N ARG A 56 4.69 -3.92 2.58
CA ARG A 56 3.84 -5.05 2.17
C ARG A 56 3.96 -5.35 0.70
N SER A 57 3.49 -6.53 0.30
CA SER A 57 3.34 -6.84 -1.12
C SER A 57 2.11 -6.13 -1.71
N PRO A 58 2.12 -5.76 -3.00
CA PRO A 58 0.94 -5.23 -3.68
C PRO A 58 -0.28 -6.16 -3.60
N THR A 59 -0.05 -7.48 -3.51
CA THR A 59 -1.10 -8.49 -3.30
C THR A 59 -1.73 -8.37 -1.91
N ALA A 60 -0.95 -8.09 -0.87
CA ALA A 60 -1.48 -7.87 0.48
C ALA A 60 -2.31 -6.58 0.54
N VAL A 61 -1.85 -5.50 -0.09
CA VAL A 61 -2.63 -4.26 -0.24
C VAL A 61 -3.95 -4.53 -0.96
N ARG A 62 -3.93 -5.32 -2.04
CA ARG A 62 -5.13 -5.71 -2.77
C ARG A 62 -6.12 -6.48 -1.88
N ARG A 63 -5.65 -7.43 -1.06
CA ARG A 63 -6.50 -8.18 -0.13
C ARG A 63 -7.14 -7.28 0.92
N VAL A 64 -6.42 -6.28 1.42
CA VAL A 64 -6.98 -5.28 2.36
C VAL A 64 -8.09 -4.46 1.69
N LEU A 65 -7.88 -3.98 0.46
CA LEU A 65 -8.92 -3.24 -0.26
C LEU A 65 -10.15 -4.10 -0.56
N ASP A 66 -9.95 -5.37 -0.91
CA ASP A 66 -11.03 -6.32 -1.13
C ASP A 66 -11.80 -6.60 0.18
N LYS A 67 -11.12 -6.72 1.33
CA LYS A 67 -11.73 -6.86 2.66
C LYS A 67 -12.59 -5.65 3.03
N HIS A 68 -12.14 -4.45 2.70
CA HIS A 68 -12.86 -3.20 2.95
C HIS A 68 -13.84 -2.83 1.83
N SER A 69 -14.07 -3.72 0.86
CA SER A 69 -14.99 -3.52 -0.27
C SER A 69 -14.74 -2.20 -1.03
N VAL A 70 -13.47 -1.77 -1.11
CA VAL A 70 -13.11 -0.55 -1.82
C VAL A 70 -13.15 -0.81 -3.32
N PRO A 71 -13.99 -0.09 -4.10
CA PRO A 71 -14.08 -0.29 -5.53
C PRO A 71 -12.74 0.03 -6.18
N ARG A 72 -12.22 -0.92 -6.96
CA ARG A 72 -10.93 -0.77 -7.63
C ARG A 72 -11.11 0.04 -8.92
N ARG A 73 -10.15 0.93 -9.19
CA ARG A 73 -10.05 1.62 -10.49
C ARG A 73 -9.98 0.59 -11.62
N ALA A 74 -10.78 0.78 -12.67
CA ALA A 74 -10.76 -0.06 -13.85
C ALA A 74 -9.37 -0.07 -14.51
N ARG A 75 -8.99 -1.18 -15.15
CA ARG A 75 -7.73 -1.24 -15.90
C ARG A 75 -7.72 -0.13 -16.96
N GLY A 76 -6.66 0.69 -16.95
CA GLY A 76 -6.49 1.80 -17.90
C GLY A 76 -6.96 3.17 -17.39
N ALA A 77 -7.53 3.26 -16.17
CA ALA A 77 -7.87 4.55 -15.58
C ALA A 77 -6.59 5.38 -15.31
N THR A 78 -6.58 6.62 -15.82
CA THR A 78 -5.51 7.60 -15.62
C THR A 78 -5.14 7.72 -14.14
N ARG A 79 -3.84 7.73 -13.85
CA ARG A 79 -3.33 8.01 -12.50
C ARG A 79 -3.77 9.44 -12.14
N LEU A 80 -4.59 9.58 -11.11
CA LEU A 80 -4.71 10.83 -10.38
C LEU A 80 -3.43 10.96 -9.55
N ALA A 81 -2.45 11.66 -10.11
CA ALA A 81 -1.33 12.21 -9.35
C ALA A 81 -1.53 13.73 -9.34
N ASP A 82 -1.64 14.30 -8.13
CA ASP A 82 -1.34 15.69 -7.74
C ASP A 82 -0.23 16.30 -8.63
N ALA A 83 -0.35 17.49 -9.24
CA ALA A 83 -0.70 18.82 -8.70
C ALA A 83 0.32 19.31 -7.66
#